data_AF-A0AAW6HP88-F1
#
_entry.id   AF-A0AAW6HP88-F1
#
_cell.length_a   1.000
_cell.length_b   1.000
_cell.length_c   1.000
_cell.angle_alpha   90.00
_cell.angle_beta   90.00
_cell.angle_gamma   90.00
#
_symmetry.space_group_name_H-M   'P 1'
#
loop_
_entity.id
_entity.type
_entity.pdbx_description
1 polymer ?
#
loop_
_entity_poly.entity_id
_entity_poly.type
_entity_poly.pdbx_seq_one_letter_code
_entity_poly.pdbx_strand_id
1 'polypeptide(L)'
;MKESFIQPTSSFAITVFAIIIGLVILLALAKKTYYFLFQKKRYYTIPRFSVIGMTNVAMVIAIAVAIILLISAITGGLASILFRVYPGTRVSIETILVKISGLLFGPIIGMISGIIIDLLAVTLSAGFFHYGYFVVAILTGMLSGMIRSLLTTSKYSKYRNFSLSIYLSLLVILSFLVTTFLISSMPEISVNKGFDLSIPGISQTKLSSVAFTWIILGFGIGIIAFVWITFLIYKLTSLNNVNALSGFTHKREIHCNHKHIITIDARKNWYSSLISLVCLAGVNAVLVNLFFLPIFDKEITGQPYPFWISIRLIANPALFLIDIIVIYPVIMIIQPIMKYNYEDELTEDLNTPLFIKNWTSRKKGSNMKINKEDLKKLSKLVKFELDEEQIEKLQMEFDDILSNFKEVEKLDTSKIKSMNYPISNSSNQLRDDDVVYLTDKEIIQKTAKETLGDFVKV
;
A
#
# COMPACT_ATOMS: atom_id res chain seq x y z
N MET A 1 -41.13 12.57 27.61
CA MET A 1 -40.46 12.28 26.32
C MET A 1 -39.54 11.09 26.54
N LYS A 2 -39.72 9.97 25.83
CA LYS A 2 -38.70 8.93 25.78
C LYS A 2 -37.52 9.52 25.02
N GLU A 3 -36.51 10.01 25.72
CA GLU A 3 -35.26 10.41 25.09
C GLU A 3 -34.77 9.21 24.28
N SER A 4 -34.62 9.40 22.97
CA SER A 4 -34.12 8.40 22.04
C SER A 4 -32.63 8.21 22.28
N PHE A 5 -32.30 7.55 23.39
CA PHE A 5 -30.93 7.30 23.77
C PHE A 5 -30.27 6.37 22.75
N ILE A 6 -29.06 6.74 22.34
CA ILE A 6 -28.22 5.95 21.45
C ILE A 6 -27.76 4.70 22.21
N GLN A 7 -28.26 3.52 21.85
CA GLN A 7 -27.80 2.28 22.45
C GLN A 7 -26.50 1.80 21.76
N PRO A 8 -25.46 1.39 22.52
CA PRO A 8 -24.23 0.81 21.97
C PRO A 8 -24.54 -0.59 21.44
N THR A 9 -25.01 -0.63 20.20
CA THR A 9 -25.40 -1.82 19.44
C THR A 9 -24.57 -1.87 18.16
N SER A 10 -24.32 -3.06 17.64
CA SER A 10 -23.61 -3.21 16.36
C SER A 10 -24.28 -2.48 15.20
N SER A 11 -25.61 -2.40 15.17
CA SER A 11 -26.33 -1.63 14.14
C SER A 11 -25.99 -0.15 14.19
N PHE A 12 -25.86 0.41 15.39
CA PHE A 12 -25.40 1.79 15.57
C PHE A 12 -23.95 1.97 15.09
N ALA A 13 -23.04 1.08 15.47
CA ALA A 13 -21.65 1.12 15.02
C ALA A 13 -21.56 1.04 13.48
N ILE A 14 -22.28 0.12 12.84
CA ILE A 14 -22.35 -0.02 11.38
C ILE A 14 -22.89 1.25 10.73
N THR A 15 -23.90 1.89 11.33
CA THR A 15 -24.47 3.15 10.82
C THR A 15 -23.43 4.28 10.89
N VAL A 16 -22.73 4.43 12.02
CA VAL A 16 -21.64 5.41 12.17
C VAL A 16 -20.52 5.13 11.16
N PHE A 17 -20.15 3.86 10.97
CA PHE A 17 -19.18 3.46 9.97
C PHE A 17 -19.60 3.83 8.54
N ALA A 18 -20.85 3.58 8.17
CA ALA A 18 -21.40 3.95 6.86
C ALA A 18 -21.38 5.48 6.66
N ILE A 19 -21.69 6.26 7.69
CA ILE A 19 -21.59 7.73 7.66
C ILE A 19 -20.14 8.16 7.43
N ILE A 20 -19.17 7.55 8.12
CA ILE A 20 -17.75 7.85 7.93
C ILE A 20 -17.32 7.51 6.50
N ILE A 21 -17.70 6.35 5.95
CA ILE A 21 -17.41 6.00 4.55
C ILE A 21 -18.02 7.03 3.59
N GLY A 22 -19.30 7.39 3.79
CA GLY A 22 -19.98 8.38 2.98
C GLY A 22 -19.26 9.73 2.99
N LEU A 23 -18.81 10.17 4.17
CA LEU A 23 -18.01 11.39 4.33
C LEU A 23 -16.66 11.30 3.63
N VAL A 24 -15.98 10.15 3.67
CA VAL A 24 -14.71 9.94 2.96
C VAL A 24 -14.89 10.00 1.44
N ILE A 25 -15.95 9.36 0.92
CA ILE A 25 -16.29 9.42 -0.50
C ILE A 25 -16.61 10.87 -0.91
N LEU A 26 -17.39 11.58 -0.11
CA LEU A 26 -17.72 12.98 -0.34
C LEU A 26 -16.46 13.86 -0.36
N LEU A 27 -15.55 13.68 0.61
CA LEU A 27 -14.26 14.38 0.63
C LEU A 27 -13.39 14.04 -0.59
N ALA A 28 -13.42 12.80 -1.05
CA ALA A 28 -12.68 12.38 -2.25
C ALA A 28 -13.27 13.01 -3.53
N LEU A 29 -14.60 13.15 -3.61
CA LEU A 29 -15.29 13.86 -4.69
C LEU A 29 -15.01 15.37 -4.63
N ALA A 30 -15.06 15.98 -3.45
CA ALA A 30 -14.69 17.38 -3.27
C ALA A 30 -13.24 17.65 -3.69
N LYS A 31 -12.31 16.74 -3.33
CA LYS A 31 -10.92 16.77 -3.79
C LYS A 31 -10.84 16.65 -5.31
N LYS A 32 -11.60 15.74 -5.93
CA LYS A 32 -11.66 15.60 -7.39
C LYS A 32 -12.08 16.91 -8.07
N THR A 33 -13.14 17.55 -7.56
CA THR A 33 -13.62 18.85 -8.07
C THR A 33 -12.57 19.94 -7.89
N TYR A 34 -11.90 20.00 -6.73
CA TYR A 34 -10.83 20.96 -6.47
C TYR A 34 -9.67 20.83 -7.48
N TYR A 35 -9.19 19.61 -7.75
CA TYR A 35 -8.10 19.39 -8.70
C TYR A 35 -8.49 19.76 -10.14
N PHE A 36 -9.73 19.47 -10.53
CA PHE A 36 -10.23 19.82 -11.84
C PHE A 36 -10.33 21.34 -12.03
N LEU A 37 -10.91 22.06 -11.06
CA LEU A 37 -11.15 23.50 -11.17
C LEU A 37 -9.87 24.32 -11.03
N PHE A 38 -9.07 24.05 -10.00
CA PHE A 38 -7.94 24.90 -9.61
C PHE A 38 -6.59 24.42 -10.19
N GLN A 39 -6.38 23.11 -10.30
CA GLN A 39 -5.08 22.57 -10.73
C GLN A 39 -5.03 22.19 -12.21
N LYS A 40 -6.17 22.21 -12.92
CA LYS A 40 -6.29 21.77 -14.31
C LYS A 40 -5.71 20.36 -14.52
N LYS A 41 -5.91 19.48 -13.53
CA LYS A 41 -5.52 18.07 -13.58
C LYS A 41 -6.74 17.18 -13.36
N ARG A 42 -6.74 16.00 -13.97
CA ARG A 42 -7.74 14.97 -13.68
C ARG A 42 -7.31 14.21 -12.43
N TYR A 43 -8.19 14.17 -11.44
CA TYR A 43 -7.98 13.37 -10.23
C TYR A 43 -8.91 12.15 -10.26
N TYR A 44 -8.32 10.96 -10.13
CA TYR A 44 -9.05 9.71 -10.03
C TYR A 44 -9.30 9.38 -8.56
N THR A 45 -10.55 9.15 -8.19
CA THR A 45 -10.91 8.73 -6.82
C THR A 45 -10.37 7.34 -6.53
N ILE A 46 -10.50 6.44 -7.51
CA ILE A 46 -9.93 5.09 -7.49
C ILE A 46 -8.62 5.13 -8.27
N PRO A 47 -7.48 4.75 -7.66
CA PRO A 47 -6.19 4.76 -8.35
C PRO A 47 -6.20 3.82 -9.55
N ARG A 48 -5.50 4.18 -10.62
CA ARG A 48 -5.25 3.27 -11.74
C ARG A 48 -4.20 2.25 -11.30
N PHE A 49 -4.60 0.99 -11.16
CA PHE A 49 -3.68 -0.07 -10.78
C PHE A 49 -2.59 -0.28 -11.85
N SER A 50 -1.38 0.23 -11.60
CA SER A 50 -0.21 -0.24 -12.35
C SER A 50 0.19 -1.63 -11.87
N VAL A 51 0.88 -2.39 -12.72
CA VAL A 51 1.45 -3.70 -12.34
C VAL A 51 2.38 -3.55 -11.13
N ILE A 52 3.13 -2.45 -11.06
CA ILE A 52 4.02 -2.13 -9.94
C ILE A 52 3.21 -1.88 -8.66
N GLY A 53 2.13 -1.10 -8.76
CA GLY A 53 1.22 -0.83 -7.64
C GLY A 53 0.60 -2.11 -7.08
N MET A 54 0.02 -2.94 -7.96
CA MET A 54 -0.56 -4.23 -7.56
C MET A 54 0.45 -5.14 -6.88
N THR A 55 1.68 -5.22 -7.43
CA THR A 55 2.74 -6.07 -6.87
C THR A 55 3.15 -5.59 -5.46
N ASN A 56 3.28 -4.28 -5.24
CA ASN A 56 3.64 -3.74 -3.93
C ASN A 56 2.52 -3.92 -2.90
N VAL A 57 1.26 -3.74 -3.29
CA VAL A 57 0.11 -3.99 -2.41
C VAL A 57 0.05 -5.47 -2.03
N ALA A 58 0.20 -6.38 -3.01
CA ALA A 58 0.24 -7.82 -2.77
C ALA A 58 1.40 -8.21 -1.85
N MET A 59 2.59 -7.62 -2.03
CA MET A 59 3.75 -7.86 -1.19
C MET A 59 3.50 -7.44 0.27
N VAL A 60 2.91 -6.26 0.51
CA VAL A 60 2.59 -5.79 1.87
C VAL A 60 1.54 -6.69 2.53
N ILE A 61 0.51 -7.11 1.80
CA ILE A 61 -0.49 -8.07 2.31
C ILE A 61 0.16 -9.42 2.65
N ALA A 62 1.03 -9.95 1.79
CA ALA A 62 1.71 -11.22 2.02
C ALA A 62 2.63 -11.16 3.25
N ILE A 63 3.39 -10.07 3.41
CA ILE A 63 4.23 -9.84 4.60
C ILE A 63 3.35 -9.75 5.86
N ALA A 64 2.24 -9.03 5.79
CA ALA A 64 1.32 -8.90 6.91
C ALA A 64 0.78 -10.25 7.39
N VAL A 65 0.29 -11.07 6.46
CA VAL A 65 -0.22 -12.41 6.75
C VAL A 65 0.89 -13.32 7.29
N ALA A 66 2.09 -13.28 6.70
CA ALA A 66 3.23 -14.07 7.16
C ALA A 66 3.63 -13.72 8.61
N ILE A 67 3.63 -12.44 8.98
CA ILE A 67 3.94 -12.00 10.36
C ILE A 67 2.91 -12.55 11.35
N ILE A 68 1.62 -12.50 11.02
CA ILE A 68 0.55 -13.01 11.89
C ILE A 68 0.69 -14.51 12.11
N LEU A 69 0.99 -15.27 11.05
CA LEU A 69 1.24 -16.71 11.14
C LEU A 69 2.48 -17.02 11.96
N LEU A 70 3.56 -16.25 11.79
CA LEU A 70 4.78 -16.41 12.55
C LEU A 70 4.56 -16.15 14.05
N ILE A 71 3.84 -15.10 14.42
CA ILE A 71 3.48 -14.81 15.83
C ILE A 71 2.65 -15.96 16.40
N SER A 72 1.68 -16.46 15.63
CA SER A 72 0.83 -17.58 16.04
C SER A 72 1.64 -18.87 16.25
N ALA A 73 2.64 -19.12 15.41
CA ALA A 73 3.53 -20.27 15.50
C ALA A 73 4.53 -20.15 16.68
N ILE A 74 5.21 -19.00 16.81
CA ILE A 74 6.23 -18.78 17.86
C ILE A 74 5.63 -18.86 19.26
N THR A 75 4.40 -18.39 19.44
CA THR A 75 3.72 -18.42 20.74
C THR A 75 3.20 -19.81 21.12
N GLY A 76 3.51 -20.86 20.34
CA GLY A 76 3.10 -22.23 20.65
C GLY A 76 1.59 -22.40 20.71
N GLY A 77 0.83 -21.60 19.95
CA GLY A 77 -0.63 -21.57 20.00
C GLY A 77 -1.23 -20.72 21.13
N LEU A 78 -0.42 -20.17 22.05
CA LEU A 78 -0.93 -19.31 23.13
C LEU A 78 -1.57 -18.03 22.58
N ALA A 79 -0.98 -17.43 21.53
CA ALA A 79 -1.65 -16.31 20.83
C ALA A 79 -2.94 -16.76 20.15
N SER A 80 -3.01 -17.97 19.59
CA SER A 80 -4.26 -18.51 19.02
C SER A 80 -5.36 -18.65 20.08
N ILE A 81 -5.01 -19.11 21.29
CA ILE A 81 -5.93 -19.14 22.44
C ILE A 81 -6.37 -17.72 22.81
N LEU A 82 -5.42 -16.80 22.98
CA LEU A 82 -5.70 -15.41 23.33
C LEU A 82 -6.58 -14.71 22.28
N PHE A 83 -6.33 -14.96 20.99
CA PHE A 83 -7.13 -14.45 19.88
C PHE A 83 -8.51 -15.09 19.79
N ARG A 84 -8.69 -16.29 20.32
CA ARG A 84 -10.01 -16.94 20.41
C ARG A 84 -10.81 -16.43 21.60
N VAL A 85 -10.17 -16.21 22.75
CA VAL A 85 -10.80 -15.71 23.97
C VAL A 85 -11.10 -14.21 23.87
N TYR A 86 -10.17 -13.43 23.31
CA TYR A 86 -10.28 -11.99 23.13
C TYR A 86 -9.95 -11.60 21.69
N PRO A 87 -10.87 -11.80 20.74
CA PRO A 87 -10.59 -11.52 19.33
C PRO A 87 -10.22 -10.05 19.06
N GLY A 88 -10.71 -9.13 19.89
CA GLY A 88 -10.33 -7.72 19.84
C GLY A 88 -8.84 -7.43 20.08
N THR A 89 -8.05 -8.36 20.62
CA THR A 89 -6.58 -8.23 20.77
C THR A 89 -5.84 -8.61 19.48
N ARG A 90 -6.32 -9.65 18.77
CA ARG A 90 -5.84 -10.05 17.45
C ARG A 90 -5.92 -8.87 16.48
N VAL A 91 -7.10 -8.25 16.44
CA VAL A 91 -7.40 -7.11 15.58
C VAL A 91 -6.48 -5.95 15.88
N SER A 92 -6.15 -5.68 17.15
CA SER A 92 -5.20 -4.62 17.49
C SER A 92 -3.81 -4.85 16.86
N ILE A 93 -3.32 -6.10 16.77
CA ILE A 93 -2.06 -6.42 16.10
C ILE A 93 -2.21 -6.33 14.57
N GLU A 94 -3.27 -6.91 14.01
CA GLU A 94 -3.57 -6.85 12.57
C GLU A 94 -3.66 -5.40 12.07
N THR A 95 -4.26 -4.52 12.88
CA THR A 95 -4.43 -3.11 12.53
C THR A 95 -3.11 -2.38 12.34
N ILE A 96 -2.01 -2.81 12.97
CA ILE A 96 -0.67 -2.21 12.74
C ILE A 96 -0.27 -2.37 11.27
N LEU A 97 -0.46 -3.56 10.72
CA LEU A 97 -0.11 -3.91 9.34
C LEU A 97 -1.07 -3.22 8.36
N VAL A 98 -2.35 -3.16 8.69
CA VAL A 98 -3.36 -2.43 7.90
C VAL A 98 -3.07 -0.92 7.87
N LYS A 99 -2.62 -0.33 8.99
CA LYS A 99 -2.19 1.09 9.06
C LYS A 99 -1.02 1.38 8.14
N ILE A 100 -0.03 0.48 8.09
CA ILE A 100 1.13 0.60 7.19
C ILE A 100 0.64 0.62 5.73
N SER A 101 -0.20 -0.34 5.35
CA SER A 101 -0.74 -0.40 3.98
C SER A 101 -1.50 0.87 3.60
N GLY A 102 -2.44 1.34 4.44
CA GLY A 102 -3.19 2.56 4.15
C GLY A 102 -2.30 3.81 4.10
N LEU A 103 -1.32 3.95 5.00
CA LEU A 103 -0.37 5.07 4.95
C LEU A 103 0.48 5.10 3.67
N LEU A 104 0.77 3.94 3.08
CA LEU A 104 1.55 3.83 1.85
C LEU A 104 0.69 4.07 0.61
N PHE A 105 -0.49 3.45 0.56
CA PHE A 105 -1.29 3.32 -0.66
C PHE A 105 -2.62 4.09 -0.65
N GLY A 106 -2.91 4.89 0.38
CA GLY A 106 -4.12 5.70 0.42
C GLY A 106 -5.40 4.96 0.85
N PRO A 107 -6.55 5.66 0.88
CA PRO A 107 -7.74 5.22 1.64
C PRO A 107 -8.42 4.00 1.04
N ILE A 108 -8.52 3.92 -0.29
CA ILE A 108 -9.22 2.81 -0.96
C ILE A 108 -8.37 1.53 -0.91
N ILE A 109 -7.07 1.63 -1.20
CA ILE A 109 -6.18 0.47 -1.10
C ILE A 109 -6.02 0.04 0.36
N GLY A 110 -5.96 0.98 1.31
CA GLY A 110 -5.98 0.69 2.73
C GLY A 110 -7.24 -0.07 3.14
N MET A 111 -8.41 0.34 2.65
CA MET A 111 -9.69 -0.34 2.84
C MET A 111 -9.63 -1.80 2.35
N ILE A 112 -9.20 -2.01 1.09
CA ILE A 112 -9.06 -3.34 0.47
C ILE A 112 -8.05 -4.19 1.24
N SER A 113 -6.93 -3.60 1.68
CA SER A 113 -5.92 -4.29 2.47
C SER A 113 -6.48 -4.74 3.81
N GLY A 114 -7.28 -3.91 4.48
CA GLY A 114 -7.99 -4.28 5.71
C GLY A 114 -8.91 -5.48 5.52
N ILE A 115 -9.68 -5.52 4.42
CA ILE A 115 -10.54 -6.65 4.04
C ILE A 115 -9.72 -7.92 3.88
N ILE A 116 -8.68 -7.87 3.05
CA ILE A 116 -7.91 -9.06 2.68
C ILE A 116 -7.09 -9.58 3.88
N ILE A 117 -6.46 -8.68 4.64
CA ILE A 117 -5.64 -9.05 5.80
C ILE A 117 -6.50 -9.73 6.87
N ASP A 118 -7.67 -9.19 7.23
CA ASP A 118 -8.54 -9.82 8.24
C ASP A 118 -9.10 -11.16 7.75
N LEU A 119 -9.57 -11.24 6.50
CA LEU A 119 -10.08 -12.51 5.95
C LEU A 119 -9.01 -13.60 5.88
N LEU A 120 -7.80 -13.28 5.42
CA LEU A 120 -6.70 -14.24 5.38
C LEU A 120 -6.22 -14.62 6.78
N ALA A 121 -6.14 -13.65 7.70
CA ALA A 121 -5.76 -13.94 9.07
C ALA A 121 -6.77 -14.86 9.75
N VAL A 122 -8.07 -14.61 9.60
CA VAL A 122 -9.13 -15.50 10.12
C VAL A 122 -9.03 -16.90 9.51
N THR A 123 -8.90 -16.98 8.18
CA THR A 123 -8.85 -18.25 7.45
C THR A 123 -7.64 -19.10 7.86
N LEU A 124 -6.47 -18.48 8.02
CA LEU A 124 -5.21 -19.18 8.25
C LEU A 124 -4.87 -19.37 9.73
N SER A 125 -5.38 -18.53 10.64
CA SER A 125 -5.16 -18.67 12.09
C SER A 125 -6.23 -19.50 12.82
N ALA A 126 -7.21 -20.07 12.08
CA ALA A 126 -8.39 -20.73 12.63
C ALA A 126 -9.14 -19.84 13.66
N GLY A 127 -9.18 -18.54 13.38
CA GLY A 127 -9.80 -17.53 14.24
C GLY A 127 -11.33 -17.47 14.06
N PHE A 128 -12.02 -16.92 15.05
CA PHE A 128 -13.44 -16.62 14.94
C PHE A 128 -13.64 -15.41 14.01
N PHE A 129 -14.50 -15.55 13.00
CA PHE A 129 -14.93 -14.44 12.15
C PHE A 129 -16.03 -13.64 12.85
N HIS A 130 -15.83 -12.32 12.97
CA HIS A 130 -16.87 -11.42 13.46
C HIS A 130 -16.91 -10.17 12.59
N TYR A 131 -18.09 -9.85 12.08
CA TYR A 131 -18.30 -8.73 11.15
C TYR A 131 -17.89 -7.38 11.75
N GLY A 132 -17.99 -7.19 13.08
CA GLY A 132 -17.56 -5.96 13.74
C GLY A 132 -16.06 -5.72 13.65
N TYR A 133 -15.26 -6.77 13.81
CA TYR A 133 -13.80 -6.66 13.67
C TYR A 133 -13.37 -6.48 12.21
N PHE A 134 -14.08 -7.14 11.30
CA PHE A 134 -13.93 -6.91 9.88
C PHE A 134 -14.17 -5.43 9.51
N VAL A 135 -15.26 -4.83 10.02
CA VAL A 135 -15.54 -3.39 9.85
C VAL A 135 -14.44 -2.52 10.44
N VAL A 136 -13.91 -2.87 11.62
CA VAL A 136 -12.79 -2.16 12.25
C VAL A 136 -11.53 -2.20 11.39
N ALA A 137 -11.17 -3.37 10.83
CA ALA A 137 -10.01 -3.49 9.95
C ALA A 137 -10.15 -2.59 8.70
N ILE A 138 -11.34 -2.59 8.09
CA ILE A 138 -11.67 -1.71 6.95
C ILE A 138 -11.51 -0.24 7.33
N LEU A 139 -12.09 0.15 8.47
CA LEU A 139 -12.06 1.52 8.97
C LEU A 139 -10.63 1.98 9.25
N THR A 140 -9.80 1.17 9.89
CA THR A 140 -8.41 1.51 10.17
C THR A 140 -7.58 1.67 8.89
N GLY A 141 -7.78 0.81 7.88
CA GLY A 141 -7.14 0.95 6.57
C GLY A 141 -7.55 2.22 5.85
N MET A 142 -8.84 2.56 5.93
CA MET A 142 -9.36 3.80 5.37
C MET A 142 -8.80 5.05 6.08
N LEU A 143 -8.80 5.08 7.42
CA LEU A 143 -8.30 6.22 8.22
C LEU A 143 -6.81 6.50 7.99
N SER A 144 -5.99 5.44 7.96
CA SER A 144 -4.56 5.56 7.63
C SER A 144 -4.35 6.11 6.23
N GLY A 145 -5.14 5.64 5.26
CA GLY A 145 -5.12 6.19 3.92
C GLY A 145 -5.67 7.61 3.77
N MET A 146 -6.61 8.04 4.61
CA MET A 146 -7.04 9.45 4.67
C MET A 146 -5.88 10.35 5.08
N ILE A 147 -5.09 9.94 6.07
CA ILE A 147 -3.90 10.69 6.49
C ILE A 147 -2.88 10.76 5.34
N ARG A 148 -2.70 9.69 4.57
CA ARG A 148 -1.92 9.75 3.33
C ARG A 148 -2.50 10.76 2.33
N SER A 149 -3.82 10.80 2.14
CA SER A 149 -4.48 11.80 1.29
C SER A 149 -4.23 13.23 1.79
N LEU A 150 -4.22 13.49 3.11
CA LEU A 150 -3.86 14.79 3.68
C LEU A 150 -2.39 15.15 3.42
N LEU A 151 -1.47 14.18 3.56
CA LEU A 151 -0.07 14.35 3.18
C LEU A 151 0.07 14.77 1.72
N THR A 152 -0.61 14.07 0.80
CA THR A 152 -0.56 14.40 -0.64
C THR A 152 -1.09 15.81 -0.92
N THR A 153 -2.18 16.20 -0.26
CA THR A 153 -2.82 17.51 -0.47
C THR A 153 -1.93 18.64 0.06
N SER A 154 -1.26 18.43 1.20
CA SER A 154 -0.37 19.42 1.78
C SER A 154 0.84 19.76 0.90
N LYS A 155 1.31 18.83 0.04
CA LYS A 155 2.47 19.04 -0.83
C LYS A 155 2.31 20.22 -1.81
N TYR A 156 1.07 20.53 -2.18
CA TYR A 156 0.78 21.61 -3.14
C TYR A 156 0.79 23.00 -2.51
N SER A 157 0.79 23.09 -1.18
CA SER A 157 0.89 24.37 -0.49
C SER A 157 2.34 24.84 -0.42
N LYS A 158 2.59 26.13 -0.66
CA LYS A 158 3.88 26.79 -0.42
C LYS A 158 4.37 26.54 1.02
N TYR A 159 3.46 26.40 1.97
CA TYR A 159 3.72 26.11 3.37
C TYR A 159 3.36 24.66 3.72
N ARG A 160 3.89 23.69 2.94
CA ARG A 160 3.56 22.27 3.03
C ARG A 160 3.41 21.75 4.46
N ASN A 161 4.47 21.88 5.27
CA ASN A 161 4.49 21.29 6.60
C ASN A 161 3.53 22.00 7.57
N PHE A 162 3.33 23.32 7.42
CA PHE A 162 2.38 24.08 8.23
C PHE A 162 0.93 23.70 7.90
N SER A 163 0.62 23.60 6.60
CA SER A 163 -0.69 23.14 6.13
C SER A 163 -0.99 21.73 6.62
N LEU A 164 0.01 20.85 6.63
CA LEU A 164 -0.10 19.50 7.18
C LEU A 164 -0.42 19.52 8.69
N SER A 165 0.27 20.34 9.49
CA SER A 165 0.00 20.47 10.93
C SER A 165 -1.43 20.92 11.21
N ILE A 166 -1.95 21.87 10.42
CA ILE A 166 -3.34 22.36 10.53
C ILE A 166 -4.32 21.22 10.23
N TYR A 167 -4.17 20.56 9.07
CA TYR A 167 -5.10 19.50 8.67
C TYR A 167 -5.11 18.32 9.66
N LEU A 168 -3.94 17.93 10.15
CA LEU A 168 -3.84 16.86 11.14
C LEU A 168 -4.42 17.27 12.50
N SER A 169 -4.20 18.52 12.94
CA SER A 169 -4.81 19.04 14.17
C SER A 169 -6.33 19.04 14.06
N LEU A 170 -6.90 19.50 12.94
CA LEU A 170 -8.34 19.48 12.70
C LEU A 170 -8.91 18.06 12.69
N LEU A 171 -8.20 17.10 12.08
CA LEU A 171 -8.60 15.69 12.09
C LEU A 171 -8.63 15.13 13.53
N VAL A 172 -7.59 15.41 14.33
CA VAL A 172 -7.52 15.01 15.74
C VAL A 172 -8.68 15.64 16.52
N ILE A 173 -8.88 16.95 16.43
CA ILE A 173 -9.98 17.65 17.12
C ILE A 173 -11.33 17.03 16.74
N LEU A 174 -11.61 16.85 15.45
CA LEU A 174 -12.85 16.29 14.97
C LEU A 174 -13.07 14.86 15.51
N SER A 175 -12.06 14.00 15.43
CA SER A 175 -12.17 12.61 15.90
C SER A 175 -12.41 12.51 17.41
N PHE A 176 -11.74 13.35 18.21
CA PHE A 176 -11.88 13.37 19.66
C PHE A 176 -13.24 13.96 20.09
N LEU A 177 -13.68 15.05 19.46
CA LEU A 177 -14.99 15.65 19.73
C LEU A 177 -16.14 14.70 19.36
N VAL A 178 -16.09 14.10 18.16
CA VAL A 178 -17.10 13.15 17.71
C VAL A 178 -17.14 11.94 18.65
N THR A 179 -16.00 11.37 19.00
CA THR A 179 -15.97 10.19 19.89
C THR A 179 -16.44 10.52 21.30
N THR A 180 -16.01 11.66 21.85
CA THR A 180 -16.47 12.11 23.16
C THR A 180 -17.97 12.32 23.17
N PHE A 181 -18.52 12.97 22.14
CA PHE A 181 -19.95 13.17 21.97
C PHE A 181 -20.72 11.86 21.86
N LEU A 182 -20.21 10.91 21.07
CA LEU A 182 -20.84 9.60 20.88
C LEU A 182 -20.85 8.79 22.17
N ILE A 183 -19.75 8.79 22.94
CA ILE A 183 -19.65 8.07 24.22
C ILE A 183 -20.51 8.75 25.29
N SER A 184 -20.50 10.08 25.39
CA SER A 184 -21.29 10.81 26.40
C SER A 184 -22.80 10.72 26.15
N SER A 185 -23.21 10.51 24.91
CA SER A 185 -24.62 10.32 24.53
C SER A 185 -25.17 8.93 24.85
N MET A 186 -24.34 8.00 25.34
CA MET A 186 -24.79 6.63 25.66
C MET A 186 -25.44 6.54 27.04
N PRO A 187 -26.63 5.90 27.15
CA PRO A 187 -27.42 5.87 28.38
C PRO A 187 -26.75 5.08 29.51
N GLU A 188 -26.02 4.01 29.17
CA GLU A 188 -25.30 3.17 30.15
C GLU A 188 -24.27 3.98 30.97
N ILE A 189 -23.76 5.07 30.40
CA ILE A 189 -22.75 5.94 31.02
C ILE A 189 -23.43 7.15 31.70
N SER A 190 -24.47 7.71 31.08
CA SER A 190 -25.18 8.87 31.63
C SER A 190 -25.98 8.54 32.90
N VAL A 191 -26.64 7.36 32.93
CA VAL A 191 -27.47 6.93 34.06
C VAL A 191 -26.62 6.55 35.28
N ASN A 192 -25.50 5.86 35.07
CA ASN A 192 -24.62 5.40 36.15
C ASN A 192 -23.68 6.49 36.71
N LYS A 193 -23.70 7.69 36.12
CA LYS A 193 -22.82 8.83 36.46
C LYS A 193 -21.32 8.50 36.46
N GLY A 194 -20.90 7.41 35.81
CA GLY A 194 -19.51 6.98 35.79
C GLY A 194 -19.29 5.57 35.24
N PHE A 195 -18.03 5.15 35.30
CA PHE A 195 -17.53 3.83 34.89
C PHE A 195 -17.10 3.09 36.15
N ASP A 196 -17.66 1.90 36.37
CA ASP A 196 -17.21 1.00 37.41
C ASP A 196 -15.99 0.22 36.88
N LEU A 197 -14.79 0.56 37.36
CA LEU A 197 -13.57 -0.21 37.09
C LEU A 197 -13.51 -1.39 38.05
N SER A 198 -14.07 -2.51 37.62
CA SER A 198 -13.92 -3.81 38.28
C SER A 198 -12.81 -4.62 37.58
N ILE A 199 -11.56 -4.30 37.90
CA ILE A 199 -10.44 -5.16 37.49
C ILE A 199 -10.37 -6.33 38.50
N PRO A 200 -10.38 -7.60 38.05
CA PRO A 200 -10.23 -8.73 38.96
C PRO A 200 -8.99 -8.57 39.85
N GLY A 201 -9.20 -8.56 41.17
CA GLY A 201 -8.12 -8.41 42.17
C GLY A 201 -7.76 -6.98 42.57
N ILE A 202 -8.39 -5.95 41.98
CA ILE A 202 -8.22 -4.54 42.38
C ILE A 202 -9.57 -4.03 42.93
N SER A 203 -9.52 -3.16 43.94
CA SER A 203 -10.74 -2.54 44.49
C SER A 203 -11.53 -1.82 43.41
N GLN A 204 -12.86 -1.91 43.49
CA GLN A 204 -13.75 -1.23 42.55
C GLN A 204 -13.58 0.28 42.69
N THR A 205 -13.03 0.91 41.66
CA THR A 205 -12.93 2.37 41.60
C THR A 205 -13.96 2.91 40.62
N LYS A 206 -14.66 3.98 41.01
CA LYS A 206 -15.63 4.64 40.13
C LYS A 206 -14.95 5.83 39.45
N LEU A 207 -14.87 5.80 38.13
CA LEU A 207 -14.39 6.93 37.33
C LEU A 207 -15.59 7.77 36.88
N SER A 208 -15.65 9.04 37.30
CA SER A 208 -16.72 9.96 36.87
C SER A 208 -16.69 10.16 35.35
N SER A 209 -17.86 10.24 34.71
CA SER A 209 -18.00 10.53 33.27
C SER A 209 -17.30 11.85 32.86
N VAL A 210 -17.31 12.84 33.76
CA VAL A 210 -16.62 14.11 33.56
C VAL A 210 -15.09 13.91 33.55
N ALA A 211 -14.56 13.14 34.50
CA ALA A 211 -13.14 12.83 34.56
C ALA A 211 -12.68 12.04 33.32
N PHE A 212 -13.46 11.04 32.90
CA PHE A 212 -13.21 10.28 31.68
C PHE A 212 -13.15 11.18 30.43
N THR A 213 -14.10 12.11 30.31
CA THR A 213 -14.14 13.08 29.20
C THR A 213 -12.89 13.97 29.20
N TRP A 214 -12.48 14.47 30.37
CA TRP A 214 -11.26 15.27 30.49
C TRP A 214 -9.99 14.47 30.19
N ILE A 215 -9.94 13.19 30.52
CA ILE A 215 -8.80 12.32 30.16
C ILE A 215 -8.69 12.19 28.64
N ILE A 216 -9.80 11.92 27.94
CA ILE A 216 -9.80 11.83 26.47
C ILE A 216 -9.43 13.17 25.84
N LEU A 217 -10.07 14.27 26.25
CA LEU A 217 -9.77 15.60 25.70
C LEU A 217 -8.33 16.04 26.02
N GLY A 218 -7.85 15.77 27.23
CA GLY A 218 -6.47 16.04 27.64
C GLY A 218 -5.45 15.28 26.78
N PHE A 219 -5.72 14.00 26.49
CA PHE A 219 -4.91 13.22 25.55
C PHE A 219 -4.89 13.84 24.14
N GLY A 220 -6.05 14.30 23.65
CA GLY A 220 -6.16 14.97 22.35
C GLY A 220 -5.39 16.29 22.29
N ILE A 221 -5.51 17.12 23.34
CA ILE A 221 -4.72 18.35 23.50
C ILE A 221 -3.23 18.04 23.53
N GLY A 222 -2.82 16.97 24.23
CA GLY A 222 -1.43 16.51 24.25
C GLY A 222 -0.89 16.17 22.85
N ILE A 223 -1.68 15.47 22.02
CA ILE A 223 -1.31 15.18 20.63
C ILE A 223 -1.19 16.45 19.80
N ILE A 224 -2.13 17.39 19.93
CA ILE A 224 -2.08 18.67 19.20
C ILE A 224 -0.86 19.48 19.63
N ALA A 225 -0.58 19.57 20.94
CA ALA A 225 0.62 20.22 21.46
C ALA A 225 1.88 19.57 20.87
N PHE A 226 1.94 18.24 20.81
CA PHE A 226 3.05 17.52 20.18
C PHE A 226 3.20 17.88 18.69
N VAL A 227 2.10 17.99 17.93
CA VAL A 227 2.11 18.42 16.52
C VAL A 227 2.75 19.79 16.33
N TRP A 228 2.37 20.76 17.17
CA TRP A 228 2.85 22.12 17.07
C TRP A 228 4.27 22.30 17.62
N ILE A 229 4.62 21.61 18.70
CA ILE A 229 5.98 21.62 19.26
C ILE A 229 6.96 21.00 18.25
N THR A 230 6.66 19.85 17.68
CA THR A 230 7.51 19.22 16.67
C THR A 230 7.59 20.04 15.38
N PHE A 231 6.51 20.73 14.99
CA PHE A 231 6.54 21.69 13.89
C PHE A 231 7.48 22.86 14.18
N LEU A 232 7.44 23.41 15.40
CA LEU A 232 8.32 24.49 15.83
C LEU A 232 9.78 24.04 15.86
N ILE A 233 10.07 22.85 16.42
CA ILE A 233 11.41 22.23 16.39
C ILE A 233 11.88 22.04 14.94
N TYR A 234 11.02 21.51 14.06
CA TYR A 234 11.33 21.36 12.64
C TYR A 234 11.66 22.72 11.99
N LYS A 235 10.87 23.77 12.29
CA LYS A 235 11.08 25.11 11.74
C LYS A 235 12.41 25.69 12.21
N LEU A 236 12.70 25.64 13.51
CA LEU A 236 13.95 26.13 14.09
C LEU A 236 15.18 25.39 13.55
N THR A 237 15.13 24.06 13.48
CA THR A 237 16.22 23.24 12.93
C THR A 237 16.42 23.44 11.43
N SER A 238 15.35 23.72 10.68
CA SER A 238 15.44 24.00 9.24
C SER A 238 16.06 25.36 8.93
N LEU A 239 15.84 26.38 9.78
CA LEU A 239 16.37 27.74 9.59
C LEU A 239 17.89 27.81 9.79
N ASN A 240 18.43 27.03 10.72
CA ASN A 240 19.87 27.01 11.00
C ASN A 240 20.69 26.22 9.98
N ASN A 241 20.03 25.43 9.11
CA ASN A 241 20.70 24.75 8.01
C ASN A 241 20.70 25.67 6.77
N VAL A 242 21.73 26.51 6.65
CA VAL A 242 21.95 27.44 5.52
C VAL A 242 21.98 26.73 4.15
N ASN A 243 22.20 25.41 4.14
CA ASN A 243 22.11 24.56 2.93
C ASN A 243 20.66 24.19 2.52
N ALA A 244 19.62 24.64 3.24
CA ALA A 244 18.22 24.34 2.92
C ALA A 244 17.74 25.02 1.62
N LEU A 245 18.43 26.07 1.15
CA LEU A 245 18.15 26.72 -0.14
C LEU A 245 18.62 25.88 -1.35
N SER A 246 19.65 25.05 -1.20
CA SER A 246 20.04 24.11 -2.27
C SER A 246 19.24 22.80 -2.22
N GLY A 247 18.58 22.51 -1.09
CA GLY A 247 17.56 21.47 -0.99
C GLY A 247 18.04 20.02 -1.07
N PHE A 248 19.35 19.80 -1.24
CA PHE A 248 19.98 18.49 -1.39
C PHE A 248 21.02 18.26 -0.28
N THR A 249 20.80 17.23 0.54
CA THR A 249 21.87 16.62 1.35
C THR A 249 22.36 15.40 0.59
N HIS A 250 23.42 15.56 -0.20
CA HIS A 250 24.00 14.45 -0.94
C HIS A 250 24.71 13.49 0.03
N LYS A 251 24.11 12.33 0.27
CA LYS A 251 24.83 11.21 0.89
C LYS A 251 25.37 10.35 -0.25
N ARG A 252 26.69 10.38 -0.46
CA ARG A 252 27.36 9.51 -1.42
C ARG A 252 27.49 8.13 -0.80
N GLU A 253 26.74 7.16 -1.30
CA GLU A 253 26.98 5.75 -0.99
C GLU A 253 27.61 5.11 -2.23
N ILE A 254 28.84 4.61 -2.07
CA ILE A 254 29.62 3.99 -3.15
C ILE A 254 29.21 2.52 -3.18
N HIS A 255 28.42 2.12 -4.18
CA HIS A 255 28.10 0.72 -4.40
C HIS A 255 29.28 0.04 -5.11
N CYS A 256 29.75 -1.11 -4.60
CA CYS A 256 30.99 -1.75 -5.05
C CYS A 256 31.00 -2.26 -6.51
N ASN A 257 29.87 -2.23 -7.23
CA ASN A 257 29.72 -2.95 -8.51
C ASN A 257 29.24 -2.08 -9.70
N HIS A 258 29.14 -0.77 -9.54
CA HIS A 258 28.80 0.12 -10.66
C HIS A 258 29.79 1.28 -10.75
N LYS A 259 30.35 1.49 -11.95
CA LYS A 259 31.19 2.64 -12.32
C LYS A 259 30.42 3.98 -12.27
N HIS A 260 29.10 3.94 -12.08
CA HIS A 260 28.23 5.09 -11.95
C HIS A 260 27.72 5.24 -10.51
N ILE A 261 27.97 6.40 -9.93
CA ILE A 261 27.59 6.80 -8.57
C ILE A 261 26.07 6.97 -8.53
N ILE A 262 25.37 6.16 -7.74
CA ILE A 262 23.95 6.36 -7.46
C ILE A 262 23.84 7.25 -6.23
N THR A 263 23.61 8.54 -6.43
CA THR A 263 23.25 9.47 -5.36
C THR A 263 21.79 9.23 -4.96
N ILE A 264 21.56 8.61 -3.80
CA ILE A 264 20.22 8.50 -3.22
C ILE A 264 19.95 9.78 -2.43
N ASP A 265 19.23 10.72 -3.05
CA ASP A 265 18.77 11.94 -2.40
C ASP A 265 17.58 11.64 -1.47
N ALA A 266 17.87 11.01 -0.32
CA ALA A 266 16.88 10.81 0.73
C ALA A 266 16.71 12.10 1.53
N ARG A 267 15.86 13.02 1.04
CA ARG A 267 15.36 14.14 1.83
C ARG A 267 14.57 13.55 3.01
N LYS A 268 15.20 13.38 4.17
CA LYS A 268 14.54 12.86 5.38
C LYS A 268 13.54 13.90 5.90
N ASN A 269 12.35 13.92 5.32
CA ASN A 269 11.22 14.69 5.84
C ASN A 269 10.62 13.92 7.04
N TRP A 270 11.45 13.65 8.05
CA TRP A 270 11.10 12.87 9.25
C TRP A 270 9.87 13.42 9.95
N TYR A 271 9.69 14.74 9.89
CA TYR A 271 8.53 15.45 10.43
C TYR A 271 7.22 14.92 9.87
N SER A 272 7.08 14.83 8.54
CA SER A 272 5.80 14.42 7.94
C SER A 272 5.44 12.98 8.29
N SER A 273 6.43 12.08 8.29
CA SER A 273 6.19 10.66 8.61
C SER A 273 5.86 10.47 10.09
N LEU A 274 6.62 11.12 10.98
CA LEU A 274 6.38 11.03 12.43
C LEU A 274 5.01 11.60 12.80
N ILE A 275 4.68 12.79 12.29
CA ILE A 275 3.47 13.47 12.71
C ILE A 275 2.20 12.83 12.16
N SER A 276 2.24 12.35 10.92
CA SER A 276 1.15 11.57 10.36
C SER A 276 0.93 10.28 11.14
N LEU A 277 2.00 9.63 11.61
CA LEU A 277 1.88 8.43 12.43
C LEU A 277 1.33 8.71 13.82
N VAL A 278 1.81 9.76 14.50
CA VAL A 278 1.30 10.13 15.83
C VAL A 278 -0.18 10.51 15.77
N CYS A 279 -0.59 11.28 14.77
CA CYS A 279 -1.99 11.60 14.57
C CYS A 279 -2.82 10.36 14.18
N LEU A 280 -2.29 9.45 13.36
CA LEU A 280 -2.96 8.19 13.05
C LEU A 280 -3.18 7.34 14.30
N ALA A 281 -2.13 7.16 15.10
CA ALA A 281 -2.19 6.41 16.35
C ALA A 281 -3.22 7.04 17.28
N GLY A 282 -3.26 8.38 17.40
CA GLY A 282 -4.25 9.10 18.21
C GLY A 282 -5.69 8.94 17.74
N VAL A 283 -5.94 9.15 16.43
CA VAL A 283 -7.28 8.99 15.84
C VAL A 283 -7.76 7.55 15.99
N ASN A 284 -6.90 6.57 15.74
CA ASN A 284 -7.23 5.15 15.90
C ASN A 284 -7.44 4.78 17.38
N ALA A 285 -6.62 5.31 18.28
CA ALA A 285 -6.73 5.11 19.72
C ALA A 285 -8.08 5.57 20.28
N VAL A 286 -8.67 6.62 19.72
CA VAL A 286 -9.98 7.11 20.18
C VAL A 286 -11.12 6.48 19.38
N LEU A 287 -11.11 6.64 18.07
CA LEU A 287 -12.23 6.25 17.23
C LEU A 287 -12.35 4.71 17.14
N VAL A 288 -11.25 3.99 16.96
CA VAL A 288 -11.28 2.53 16.84
C VAL A 288 -11.22 1.86 18.21
N ASN A 289 -10.23 2.17 19.04
CA ASN A 289 -10.01 1.44 20.29
C ASN A 289 -10.97 1.81 21.42
N LEU A 290 -11.40 3.07 21.54
CA LEU A 290 -12.32 3.49 22.60
C LEU A 290 -13.79 3.48 22.20
N PHE A 291 -14.10 3.56 20.90
CA PHE A 291 -15.48 3.58 20.42
C PHE A 291 -15.91 2.29 19.71
N PHE A 292 -15.33 1.96 18.55
CA PHE A 292 -15.80 0.79 17.79
C PHE A 292 -15.55 -0.55 18.48
N LEU A 293 -14.33 -0.82 18.94
CA LEU A 293 -13.97 -2.12 19.51
C LEU A 293 -14.80 -2.49 20.76
N PRO A 294 -15.01 -1.59 21.75
CA PRO A 294 -15.84 -1.91 22.92
C PRO A 294 -17.29 -2.29 22.59
N ILE A 295 -17.87 -1.73 21.50
CA ILE A 295 -19.23 -2.10 21.08
C ILE A 295 -19.28 -3.57 20.66
N PHE A 296 -18.29 -4.01 19.88
CA PHE A 296 -18.22 -5.40 19.41
C PHE A 296 -17.73 -6.37 20.50
N ASP A 297 -16.80 -5.94 21.35
CA ASP A 297 -16.31 -6.74 22.49
C ASP A 297 -17.46 -7.04 23.49
N LYS A 298 -18.39 -6.08 23.69
CA LYS A 298 -19.63 -6.27 24.47
C LYS A 298 -20.48 -7.42 23.94
N GLU A 299 -20.71 -7.48 22.63
CA GLU A 299 -21.59 -8.48 22.01
C GLU A 299 -21.03 -9.90 22.11
N ILE A 300 -19.71 -10.05 22.01
CA ILE A 300 -19.07 -11.37 22.02
C ILE A 300 -18.93 -11.92 23.44
N THR A 301 -18.59 -11.05 24.40
CA THR A 301 -18.25 -11.51 25.76
C THR A 301 -19.41 -11.40 26.76
N GLY A 302 -20.48 -10.69 26.40
CA GLY A 302 -21.61 -10.42 27.29
C GLY A 302 -21.30 -9.47 28.44
N GLN A 303 -20.06 -8.97 28.56
CA GLN A 303 -19.68 -7.98 29.55
C GLN A 303 -20.24 -6.59 29.18
N PRO A 304 -20.53 -5.73 30.16
CA PRO A 304 -21.14 -4.43 29.91
C PRO A 304 -20.19 -3.49 29.14
N TYR A 305 -20.73 -2.57 28.34
CA TYR A 305 -19.91 -1.66 27.53
C TYR A 305 -18.93 -0.79 28.33
N PRO A 306 -19.30 -0.21 29.50
CA PRO A 306 -18.37 0.54 30.35
C PRO A 306 -17.12 -0.23 30.79
N PHE A 307 -17.22 -1.55 30.96
CA PHE A 307 -16.10 -2.42 31.31
C PHE A 307 -15.06 -2.46 30.19
N TRP A 308 -15.49 -2.69 28.95
CA TRP A 308 -14.59 -2.71 27.80
C TRP A 308 -13.97 -1.36 27.49
N ILE A 309 -14.72 -0.27 27.62
CA ILE A 309 -14.14 1.08 27.52
C ILE A 309 -13.02 1.26 28.54
N SER A 310 -13.23 0.84 29.78
CA SER A 310 -12.28 1.04 30.87
C SER A 310 -10.99 0.24 30.66
N ILE A 311 -11.10 -1.02 30.24
CA ILE A 311 -9.94 -1.83 29.85
C ILE A 311 -9.19 -1.17 28.69
N ARG A 312 -9.91 -0.74 27.65
CA ARG A 312 -9.29 -0.10 26.48
C ARG A 312 -8.65 1.24 26.85
N LEU A 313 -9.24 2.02 27.76
CA LEU A 313 -8.66 3.27 28.27
C LEU A 313 -7.31 3.03 28.95
N ILE A 314 -7.22 2.00 29.79
CA ILE A 314 -5.97 1.62 30.47
C ILE A 314 -4.94 1.11 29.46
N ALA A 315 -5.35 0.30 28.49
CA ALA A 315 -4.46 -0.26 27.48
C ALA A 315 -4.03 0.76 26.40
N ASN A 316 -4.80 1.83 26.20
CA ASN A 316 -4.63 2.75 25.07
C ASN A 316 -3.24 3.40 25.00
N PRO A 317 -2.64 3.89 26.10
CA PRO A 317 -1.31 4.49 26.06
C PRO A 317 -0.24 3.51 25.55
N ALA A 318 -0.33 2.23 25.97
CA ALA A 318 0.58 1.19 25.51
C ALA A 318 0.38 0.90 24.03
N LEU A 319 -0.87 0.73 23.57
CA LEU A 319 -1.18 0.49 22.16
C LEU A 319 -0.74 1.67 21.27
N PHE A 320 -0.96 2.90 21.72
CA PHE A 320 -0.51 4.12 21.04
C PHE A 320 1.01 4.17 20.89
N LEU A 321 1.76 3.83 21.95
CA LEU A 321 3.23 3.78 21.89
C LEU A 321 3.72 2.64 20.99
N ILE A 322 3.10 1.47 21.05
CA ILE A 322 3.43 0.33 20.18
C ILE A 322 3.23 0.69 18.71
N ASP A 323 2.12 1.36 18.37
CA ASP A 323 1.89 1.86 17.01
C ASP A 323 3.05 2.73 16.52
N ILE A 324 3.51 3.67 17.34
CA ILE A 324 4.60 4.57 16.98
C ILE A 324 5.92 3.80 16.84
N ILE A 325 6.27 2.99 17.83
CA ILE A 325 7.53 2.24 17.90
C ILE A 325 7.67 1.24 16.75
N VAL A 326 6.57 0.57 16.37
CA VAL A 326 6.60 -0.47 15.33
C VAL A 326 6.44 0.13 13.95
N ILE A 327 5.47 1.03 13.74
CA ILE A 327 5.15 1.52 12.39
C ILE A 327 6.21 2.51 11.90
N TYR A 328 6.79 3.34 12.78
CA TYR A 328 7.73 4.37 12.35
C TYR A 328 8.98 3.80 11.66
N PRO A 329 9.72 2.83 12.26
CA PRO A 329 10.88 2.24 11.60
C PRO A 329 10.51 1.53 10.31
N VAL A 330 9.37 0.82 10.30
CA VAL A 330 8.89 0.09 9.13
C VAL A 330 8.64 1.04 7.96
N ILE A 331 7.95 2.17 8.19
CA ILE A 331 7.73 3.18 7.14
C ILE A 331 9.06 3.78 6.68
N MET A 332 9.99 4.07 7.59
CA MET A 332 11.30 4.64 7.25
C MET A 332 12.15 3.70 6.38
N ILE A 333 11.97 2.38 6.52
CA ILE A 333 12.67 1.36 5.72
C ILE A 333 11.93 1.10 4.41
N ILE A 334 10.61 0.93 4.44
CA ILE A 334 9.81 0.54 3.28
C ILE A 334 9.65 1.71 2.30
N GLN A 335 9.43 2.93 2.78
CA GLN A 335 9.11 4.07 1.91
C GLN A 335 10.22 4.38 0.87
N PRO A 336 11.54 4.30 1.19
CA PRO A 336 12.60 4.43 0.19
C PRO A 336 12.70 3.25 -0.79
N ILE A 337 12.39 2.03 -0.33
CA ILE A 337 12.46 0.81 -1.14
C ILE A 337 11.32 0.78 -2.16
N MET A 338 10.12 1.16 -1.72
CA MET A 338 8.97 1.30 -2.58
C MET A 338 9.10 2.56 -3.44
N LYS A 339 9.63 2.40 -4.66
CA LYS A 339 9.57 3.43 -5.74
C LYS A 339 8.14 3.74 -6.22
N TYR A 340 7.13 3.36 -5.45
CA TYR A 340 5.74 3.55 -5.76
C TYR A 340 5.24 4.88 -5.20
N ASN A 341 4.90 5.79 -6.10
CA ASN A 341 4.28 7.04 -5.74
C ASN A 341 2.78 6.98 -6.04
N TYR A 342 1.99 6.74 -4.99
CA TYR A 342 0.53 6.70 -5.06
C TYR A 342 -0.11 7.91 -5.78
N GLU A 343 0.52 9.09 -5.74
CA GLU A 343 0.01 10.29 -6.39
C GLU A 343 0.02 10.21 -7.93
N ASP A 344 0.99 9.50 -8.49
CA ASP A 344 1.18 9.39 -9.94
C ASP A 344 0.08 8.52 -10.57
N GLU A 345 -0.56 7.65 -9.78
CA GLU A 345 -1.73 6.87 -10.21
C GLU A 345 -3.06 7.60 -10.00
N LEU A 346 -3.07 8.67 -9.21
CA LEU A 346 -4.27 9.46 -8.92
C LEU A 346 -4.42 10.68 -9.82
N THR A 347 -3.33 11.22 -10.35
CA THR A 347 -3.37 12.48 -11.12
C THR A 347 -2.88 12.29 -12.54
N GLU A 348 -3.61 12.85 -13.48
CA GLU A 348 -3.25 12.86 -14.91
C GLU A 348 -3.43 14.28 -15.46
N ASP A 349 -2.60 14.65 -16.43
CA ASP A 349 -2.73 15.92 -17.12
C ASP A 349 -4.05 15.93 -17.94
N LEU A 350 -4.75 17.06 -17.96
CA LEU A 350 -5.96 17.22 -18.78
C LEU A 350 -5.66 17.01 -20.27
N ASN A 351 -4.43 17.32 -20.69
CA ASN A 351 -3.97 17.19 -22.07
C ASN A 351 -3.68 15.73 -22.47
N THR A 352 -3.55 14.81 -21.50
CA THR A 352 -3.38 13.39 -21.81
C THR A 352 -4.69 12.85 -22.39
N PRO A 353 -4.67 12.26 -23.60
CA PRO A 353 -5.88 11.73 -24.21
C PRO A 353 -6.43 10.57 -23.37
N LEU A 354 -7.72 10.63 -23.02
CA LEU A 354 -8.41 9.64 -22.15
C LEU A 354 -8.38 8.23 -22.73
N PHE A 355 -8.45 8.16 -24.04
CA PHE A 355 -8.29 6.94 -24.79
C PHE A 355 -7.02 7.12 -25.59
N ILE A 356 -6.02 6.27 -25.34
CA ILE A 356 -5.08 5.93 -26.39
C ILE A 356 -5.99 5.45 -27.51
N LYS A 357 -6.26 6.32 -28.49
CA LYS A 357 -6.96 5.95 -29.71
C LYS A 357 -6.20 4.71 -30.13
N ASN A 358 -6.83 3.53 -30.01
CA ASN A 358 -6.19 2.26 -30.29
C ASN A 358 -5.29 2.52 -31.48
N TRP A 359 -4.01 2.21 -31.34
CA TRP A 359 -3.04 2.40 -32.40
C TRP A 359 -3.53 1.51 -33.54
N THR A 360 -4.51 2.00 -34.29
CA THR A 360 -5.01 1.43 -35.51
C THR A 360 -3.83 1.67 -36.40
N SER A 361 -2.94 0.68 -36.47
CA SER A 361 -1.95 0.61 -37.53
C SER A 361 -2.73 1.02 -38.77
N ARG A 362 -2.32 2.13 -39.38
CA ARG A 362 -3.02 2.64 -40.55
C ARG A 362 -3.00 1.48 -41.54
N LYS A 363 -4.15 0.87 -41.78
CA LYS A 363 -4.41 -0.05 -42.89
C LYS A 363 -4.31 0.72 -44.21
N LYS A 364 -3.16 1.34 -44.48
CA LYS A 364 -2.78 1.78 -45.81
C LYS A 364 -1.81 0.73 -46.30
N GLY A 365 -2.40 -0.41 -46.67
CA GLY A 365 -1.68 -1.56 -47.20
C GLY A 365 -0.81 -1.13 -48.37
N SER A 366 0.46 -1.41 -48.25
CA SER A 366 1.41 -1.38 -49.35
C SER A 366 1.77 -2.83 -49.72
N ASN A 367 2.07 -3.07 -50.99
CA ASN A 367 2.06 -4.37 -51.69
C ASN A 367 3.21 -5.36 -51.35
N MET A 368 3.67 -5.48 -50.10
CA MET A 368 4.46 -6.66 -49.74
C MET A 368 3.53 -7.59 -49.00
N LYS A 369 3.05 -8.60 -49.72
CA LYS A 369 2.31 -9.72 -49.17
C LYS A 369 3.16 -10.95 -49.38
N ILE A 370 3.24 -11.79 -48.35
CA ILE A 370 3.84 -13.10 -48.51
C ILE A 370 2.76 -14.09 -48.96
N ASN A 371 3.03 -14.89 -49.98
CA ASN A 371 2.08 -15.89 -50.43
C ASN A 371 2.24 -17.18 -49.62
N LYS A 372 1.19 -18.00 -49.57
CA LYS A 372 1.22 -19.31 -48.88
C LYS A 372 2.36 -20.21 -49.40
N GLU A 373 2.66 -20.15 -50.69
CA GLU A 373 3.75 -20.91 -51.31
C GLU A 373 5.13 -20.48 -50.79
N ASP A 374 5.34 -19.18 -50.58
CA ASP A 374 6.58 -18.65 -50.01
C ASP A 374 6.74 -19.12 -48.55
N LEU A 375 5.65 -19.11 -47.78
CA LEU A 375 5.65 -19.65 -46.42
C LEU A 375 5.95 -21.16 -46.40
N LYS A 376 5.37 -21.94 -47.32
CA LYS A 376 5.71 -23.37 -47.47
C LYS A 376 7.18 -23.56 -47.81
N LYS A 377 7.73 -22.76 -48.73
CA LYS A 377 9.16 -22.81 -49.08
C LYS A 377 10.07 -22.44 -47.90
N LEU A 378 9.74 -21.36 -47.19
CA LEU A 378 10.47 -20.92 -45.99
C LEU A 378 10.40 -21.98 -44.89
N SER A 379 9.22 -22.55 -44.64
CA SER A 379 9.03 -23.62 -43.64
C SER A 379 9.93 -24.82 -43.92
N LYS A 380 10.04 -25.22 -45.19
CA LYS A 380 10.97 -26.29 -45.63
C LYS A 380 12.44 -25.91 -45.44
N LEU A 381 12.81 -24.65 -45.70
CA LEU A 381 14.17 -24.16 -45.49
C LEU A 381 14.57 -24.18 -44.00
N VAL A 382 13.64 -23.85 -43.10
CA VAL A 382 13.87 -23.89 -41.65
C VAL A 382 13.56 -25.26 -41.02
N LYS A 383 13.21 -26.28 -41.83
CA LYS A 383 12.82 -27.62 -41.40
C LYS A 383 11.67 -27.63 -40.39
N PHE A 384 10.67 -26.78 -40.62
CA PHE A 384 9.46 -26.68 -39.83
C PHE A 384 8.26 -27.14 -40.67
N GLU A 385 7.52 -28.13 -40.19
CA GLU A 385 6.31 -28.59 -40.86
C GLU A 385 5.12 -27.76 -40.38
N LEU A 386 4.34 -27.22 -41.32
CA LEU A 386 3.17 -26.39 -41.04
C LEU A 386 1.92 -27.06 -41.63
N ASP A 387 0.85 -27.10 -40.84
CA ASP A 387 -0.48 -27.41 -41.36
C ASP A 387 -1.11 -26.18 -42.06
N GLU A 388 -2.20 -26.40 -42.80
CA GLU A 388 -2.83 -25.33 -43.59
C GLU A 388 -3.43 -24.20 -42.72
N GLU A 389 -3.91 -24.52 -41.52
CA GLU A 389 -4.49 -23.54 -40.60
C GLU A 389 -3.39 -22.62 -40.05
N GLN A 390 -2.25 -23.19 -39.67
CA GLN A 390 -1.06 -22.47 -39.25
C GLN A 390 -0.50 -21.58 -40.37
N ILE A 391 -0.51 -22.05 -41.62
CA ILE A 391 -0.08 -21.26 -42.78
C ILE A 391 -0.95 -20.01 -42.93
N GLU A 392 -2.28 -20.13 -42.81
CA GLU A 392 -3.19 -18.98 -42.90
C GLU A 392 -2.96 -17.97 -41.78
N LYS A 393 -2.80 -18.46 -40.56
CA LYS A 393 -2.54 -17.60 -39.40
C LYS A 393 -1.20 -16.88 -39.53
N LEU A 394 -0.13 -17.62 -39.86
CA LEU A 394 1.20 -17.05 -40.05
C LEU A 394 1.24 -16.05 -41.20
N GLN A 395 0.48 -16.29 -42.28
CA GLN A 395 0.40 -15.32 -43.38
C GLN A 395 -0.12 -13.97 -42.90
N MET A 396 -1.16 -13.93 -42.08
CA MET A 396 -1.68 -12.68 -41.52
C MET A 396 -0.67 -12.00 -40.58
N GLU A 397 0.01 -12.77 -39.73
CA GLU A 397 1.01 -12.23 -38.80
C GLU A 397 2.25 -11.70 -39.53
N PHE A 398 2.75 -12.43 -40.53
CA PHE A 398 3.88 -11.98 -41.36
C PHE A 398 3.53 -10.76 -42.20
N ASP A 399 2.32 -10.67 -42.74
CA ASP A 399 1.87 -9.47 -43.46
C ASP A 399 1.88 -8.24 -42.55
N ASP A 400 1.49 -8.37 -41.28
CA ASP A 400 1.56 -7.28 -40.29
C ASP A 400 3.02 -6.91 -39.96
N ILE A 401 3.88 -7.91 -39.73
CA ILE A 401 5.32 -7.71 -39.47
C ILE A 401 6.00 -7.01 -40.65
N LEU A 402 5.80 -7.50 -41.88
CA LEU A 402 6.34 -6.92 -43.10
C LEU A 402 5.85 -5.49 -43.33
N SER A 403 4.61 -5.19 -42.90
CA SER A 403 4.10 -3.82 -42.95
C SER A 403 4.88 -2.87 -42.03
N ASN A 404 5.31 -3.34 -40.85
CA ASN A 404 6.12 -2.55 -39.91
C ASN A 404 7.55 -2.33 -40.42
N PHE A 405 8.17 -3.32 -41.09
CA PHE A 405 9.51 -3.17 -41.66
C PHE A 405 9.60 -2.09 -42.75
N LYS A 406 8.49 -1.75 -43.42
CA LYS A 406 8.49 -0.67 -44.42
C LYS A 406 8.72 0.72 -43.85
N GLU A 407 8.39 0.93 -42.59
CA GLU A 407 8.73 2.20 -41.96
C GLU A 407 10.25 2.34 -41.80
N VAL A 408 10.98 1.22 -41.72
CA VAL A 408 12.45 1.18 -41.71
C VAL A 408 13.02 1.44 -43.10
N GLU A 409 12.40 0.93 -44.18
CA GLU A 409 12.85 1.17 -45.57
C GLU A 409 12.80 2.65 -45.99
N LYS A 410 11.96 3.46 -45.35
CA LYS A 410 11.89 4.91 -45.61
C LYS A 410 13.11 5.68 -45.09
N LEU A 411 13.95 5.06 -44.26
CA LEU A 411 15.14 5.69 -43.70
C LEU A 411 16.27 5.68 -44.73
N ASP A 412 16.87 6.85 -45.01
CA ASP A 412 18.07 6.94 -45.87
C ASP A 412 19.28 6.33 -45.17
N THR A 413 19.68 5.14 -45.60
CA THR A 413 20.82 4.39 -45.08
C THR A 413 22.05 4.47 -45.98
N SER A 414 22.03 5.27 -47.05
CA SER A 414 23.11 5.32 -48.07
C SER A 414 24.49 5.67 -47.52
N LYS A 415 24.56 6.38 -46.38
CA LYS A 415 25.81 6.81 -45.71
C LYS A 415 26.14 6.02 -44.44
N ILE A 416 25.34 5.02 -44.09
CA ILE A 416 25.49 4.26 -42.86
C ILE A 416 26.15 2.92 -43.19
N LYS A 417 27.27 2.60 -42.51
CA LYS A 417 27.89 1.28 -42.62
C LYS A 417 27.07 0.26 -41.81
N SER A 418 26.92 -0.95 -42.34
CA SER A 418 26.27 -2.05 -41.62
C SER A 418 26.99 -2.32 -40.29
N MET A 419 26.22 -2.41 -39.20
CA MET A 419 26.72 -2.77 -37.88
C MET A 419 26.56 -4.29 -37.69
N ASN A 420 27.54 -5.06 -38.14
CA ASN A 420 27.51 -6.53 -38.05
C ASN A 420 27.71 -7.03 -36.61
N TYR A 421 28.42 -6.26 -35.78
CA TYR A 421 28.65 -6.55 -34.37
C TYR A 421 28.48 -5.25 -33.54
N PRO A 422 27.86 -5.31 -32.37
CA PRO A 422 27.64 -4.13 -31.51
C PRO A 422 28.93 -3.62 -30.85
N ILE A 423 29.97 -4.46 -30.83
CA ILE A 423 31.29 -4.13 -30.28
C ILE A 423 32.28 -4.17 -31.45
N SER A 424 33.20 -3.21 -31.48
CA SER A 424 34.34 -3.23 -32.39
C SER A 424 35.29 -4.36 -31.98
N ASN A 425 34.92 -5.60 -32.29
CA ASN A 425 35.81 -6.73 -32.13
C ASN A 425 36.98 -6.52 -33.11
N SER A 426 38.21 -6.57 -32.60
CA SER A 426 39.37 -6.71 -33.46
C SER A 426 39.20 -8.04 -34.20
N SER A 427 39.34 -8.01 -35.53
CA SER A 427 39.16 -9.17 -36.43
C SER A 427 40.14 -10.34 -36.17
N ASN A 428 40.93 -10.27 -35.11
CA ASN A 428 42.08 -11.12 -34.85
C ASN A 428 41.97 -11.88 -33.53
N GLN A 429 40.76 -12.24 -33.11
CA GLN A 429 40.59 -13.24 -32.05
C GLN A 429 40.75 -14.63 -32.66
N LEU A 430 42.00 -15.03 -32.91
CA LEU A 430 42.33 -16.42 -33.18
C LEU A 430 42.37 -17.18 -31.85
N ARG A 431 41.85 -18.39 -31.85
CA ARG A 431 42.03 -19.34 -30.75
C ARG A 431 43.44 -19.93 -30.87
N ASP A 432 44.14 -20.08 -29.75
CA ASP A 432 45.40 -20.82 -29.71
C ASP A 432 45.18 -22.28 -30.13
N ASP A 433 46.15 -22.86 -30.85
CA ASP A 433 46.07 -24.22 -31.38
C ASP A 433 46.39 -25.29 -30.31
N ASP A 434 45.73 -25.16 -29.16
CA ASP A 434 45.82 -26.14 -28.10
C ASP A 434 44.79 -27.24 -28.32
N VAL A 435 45.24 -28.49 -28.20
CA VAL A 435 44.37 -29.67 -28.25
C VAL A 435 43.62 -29.78 -26.92
N VAL A 436 42.31 -29.55 -26.97
CA VAL A 436 41.41 -29.79 -25.84
C VAL A 436 40.80 -31.18 -25.99
N TYR A 437 41.18 -32.10 -25.10
CA TYR A 437 40.57 -33.43 -25.06
C TYR A 437 39.11 -33.33 -24.59
N LEU A 438 38.19 -33.85 -25.40
CA LEU A 438 36.76 -33.77 -25.18
C LEU A 438 36.29 -34.64 -24.00
N THR A 439 35.20 -34.20 -23.40
CA THR A 439 34.43 -34.87 -22.35
C THR A 439 34.06 -36.31 -22.69
N ASP A 440 33.86 -37.13 -21.65
CA ASP A 440 33.47 -38.54 -21.75
C ASP A 440 32.28 -38.75 -22.72
N LYS A 441 32.42 -39.73 -23.60
CA LYS A 441 31.46 -40.09 -24.64
C LYS A 441 30.07 -40.37 -24.08
N GLU A 442 30.01 -40.96 -22.88
CA GLU A 442 28.75 -41.21 -22.18
C GLU A 442 27.98 -39.91 -21.88
N ILE A 443 28.68 -38.82 -21.57
CA ILE A 443 28.07 -37.52 -21.25
C ILE A 443 27.43 -36.93 -22.51
N ILE A 444 28.08 -37.05 -23.66
CA ILE A 444 27.57 -36.56 -24.95
C ILE A 444 26.32 -37.36 -25.35
N GLN A 445 26.40 -38.69 -25.26
CA GLN A 445 25.31 -39.58 -25.66
C GLN A 445 24.09 -39.54 -24.73
N LYS A 446 24.26 -39.18 -23.46
CA LYS A 446 23.14 -39.07 -22.49
C LYS A 446 22.05 -38.10 -22.92
N THR A 447 22.38 -37.11 -23.76
CA THR A 447 21.41 -36.11 -24.27
C THR A 447 20.74 -36.52 -25.57
N ALA A 448 21.22 -37.57 -26.24
CA ALA A 448 20.64 -38.04 -27.48
C ALA A 448 19.36 -38.85 -27.19
N LYS A 449 18.31 -38.59 -27.96
CA LYS A 449 17.02 -39.28 -27.81
C LYS A 449 17.12 -40.77 -28.14
N GLU A 450 17.88 -41.09 -29.19
CA GLU A 450 18.18 -42.46 -29.61
C GLU A 450 19.65 -42.57 -30.00
N THR A 451 20.29 -43.66 -29.60
CA THR A 451 21.65 -44.00 -29.98
C THR A 451 21.71 -45.42 -30.53
N LEU A 452 22.62 -45.66 -31.46
CA LEU A 452 22.94 -46.99 -31.97
C LEU A 452 24.45 -47.20 -31.81
N GLY A 453 24.82 -47.83 -30.69
CA GLY A 453 26.22 -47.94 -30.27
C GLY A 453 26.84 -46.55 -30.10
N ASP A 454 27.79 -46.23 -30.99
CA ASP A 454 28.60 -45.02 -30.90
C ASP A 454 27.96 -43.80 -31.58
N PHE A 455 26.85 -44.00 -32.30
CA PHE A 455 26.24 -43.00 -33.16
C PHE A 455 24.89 -42.54 -32.62
N VAL A 456 24.54 -41.28 -32.93
CA VAL A 456 23.17 -40.78 -32.75
C VAL A 456 22.32 -41.31 -33.91
N LYS A 457 21.20 -41.94 -33.58
CA LYS A 457 20.26 -42.44 -34.58
C LYS A 457 19.29 -41.31 -34.94
N VAL A 458 19.17 -41.02 -36.24
CA VAL A 458 18.35 -39.93 -36.80
C VAL A 458 17.19 -40.49 -37.59
#